data_AF-A0A401T9Z5-F1
#
_entry.id   AF-A0A401T9Z5-F1
#
_cell.length_a   1.000
_cell.length_b   1.000
_cell.length_c   1.000
_cell.angle_alpha   90.00
_cell.angle_beta   90.00
_cell.angle_gamma   90.00
#
_symmetry.space_group_name_H-M   'P 1'
#
loop_
_entity.id
_entity.type
_entity.pdbx_description
1 polymer ?
#
loop_
_entity_poly.entity_id
_entity_poly.type
_entity_poly.pdbx_seq_one_letter_code
_entity_poly.pdbx_strand_id
1 'polypeptide(L)' 'CWENGIILCRELADQYETFYDYRNLSKMRMMEAAFYDKIMDQQRLEPEFFRVGFYGKKFPFFLRVST' A
#
# COMPACT_ATOMS: atom_id res chain seq x y z
N CYS A 1 -1.73 -3.01 1.68
CA CYS A 1 -2.22 -3.04 0.29
C CYS A 1 -1.18 -3.72 -0.59
N TRP A 2 -1.45 -4.92 -1.10
CA TRP A 2 -0.50 -5.64 -1.95
C TRP A 2 -0.30 -4.95 -3.30
N GLU A 3 -1.27 -4.17 -3.76
CA GLU A 3 -1.23 -3.33 -4.96
C GLU A 3 -0.07 -2.34 -4.91
N ASN A 4 0.12 -1.68 -3.75
CA ASN A 4 1.24 -0.75 -3.55
C ASN A 4 2.58 -1.50 -3.57
N GLY A 5 2.59 -2.75 -3.07
CA GLY A 5 3.75 -3.63 -3.15
C GLY A 5 4.14 -3.97 -4.59
N ILE A 6 3.15 -4.23 -5.45
CA ILE A 6 3.37 -4.48 -6.89
C ILE A 6 4.00 -3.27 -7.58
N ILE A 7 3.50 -2.06 -7.31
CA ILE A 7 4.06 -0.83 -7.89
C ILE A 7 5.55 -0.71 -7.54
N LEU A 8 5.89 -0.88 -6.27
CA LEU A 8 7.28 -0.82 -5.82
C LEU A 8 8.16 -1.94 -6.40
N CYS A 9 7.63 -3.16 -6.51
CA CYS A 9 8.34 -4.27 -7.13
C CYS A 9 8.69 -3.99 -8.59
N ARG A 10 7.80 -3.31 -9.33
CA ARG A 10 8.06 -2.93 -10.73
C ARG A 10 9.14 -1.87 -10.84
N GLU A 11 9.08 -0.81 -10.02
CA GLU A 11 10.11 0.23 -9.99
C GLU A 11 11.50 -0.35 -9.68
N LEU A 12 11.59 -1.27 -8.73
CA LEU A 12 12.84 -1.97 -8.41
C LEU A 12 13.29 -2.92 -9.53
N ALA A 13 12.35 -3.62 -10.16
CA ALA A 13 12.66 -4.49 -11.29
C ALA A 13 13.27 -3.71 -12.46
N ASP A 14 12.72 -2.54 -12.79
CA ASP A 14 13.24 -1.67 -13.86
C ASP A 14 14.66 -1.20 -13.54
N GLN A 15 14.96 -0.88 -12.28
CA GLN A 15 16.32 -0.56 -11.84
C GLN A 15 17.26 -1.77 -11.98
N TYR A 16 16.87 -2.95 -11.49
CA TYR A 16 17.71 -4.15 -11.59
C TYR A 16 17.97 -4.57 -13.04
N GLU A 17 17.00 -4.40 -13.93
CA GLU A 17 17.18 -4.62 -15.36
C GLU A 17 18.17 -3.62 -15.97
N THR A 18 18.07 -2.33 -15.60
CA THR A 18 19.01 -1.27 -16.04
C THR A 18 20.46 -1.54 -15.59
N PHE A 19 20.64 -2.11 -14.41
CA PHE A 19 21.96 -2.48 -13.86
C PHE A 19 22.41 -3.90 -14.22
N TYR A 20 21.65 -4.65 -15.03
CA TYR A 20 21.92 -6.05 -15.39
C TYR A 20 22.02 -6.99 -14.17
N ASP A 21 21.39 -6.66 -13.04
CA ASP A 21 21.33 -7.48 -11.83
C ASP A 21 20.16 -8.49 -11.91
N TYR A 22 20.33 -9.47 -12.80
CA TYR A 22 19.29 -10.47 -13.06
C TYR A 22 18.97 -11.37 -11.86
N ARG A 23 19.90 -11.50 -10.92
CA ARG A 23 19.68 -12.28 -9.70
C ARG A 23 18.64 -11.60 -8.82
N ASN A 24 18.76 -10.29 -8.62
CA ASN A 24 17.77 -9.55 -7.83
C ASN A 24 16.49 -9.26 -8.63
N LEU A 25 16.58 -9.09 -9.96
CA LEU A 25 15.41 -9.00 -10.83
C LEU A 25 14.51 -10.24 -10.70
N SER A 26 15.10 -11.44 -10.76
CA SER A 26 14.35 -12.70 -10.61
C SER A 26 13.60 -12.76 -9.28
N LYS A 27 14.25 -12.35 -8.18
CA LYS A 27 13.63 -12.28 -6.86
C LYS A 27 12.49 -11.27 -6.82
N MET A 28 12.64 -10.10 -7.45
CA MET A 28 11.56 -9.10 -7.48
C MET A 28 10.35 -9.58 -8.26
N ARG A 29 10.54 -10.26 -9.40
CA ARG A 29 9.43 -10.83 -10.17
C ARG A 29 8.70 -11.93 -9.40
N MET A 30 9.43 -12.76 -8.64
CA MET A 30 8.78 -13.73 -7.73
C MET A 30 7.97 -13.06 -6.62
N MET A 31 8.45 -11.95 -6.06
CA MET A 31 7.70 -11.19 -5.06
C MET A 31 6.45 -10.53 -5.66
N GLU A 32 6.57 -9.95 -6.86
CA GLU A 32 5.45 -9.38 -7.61
C GLU A 32 4.37 -10.43 -7.87
N ALA A 33 4.76 -11.62 -8.33
CA ALA A 33 3.86 -12.76 -8.52
C ALA A 33 3.15 -13.16 -7.22
N ALA A 34 3.89 -13.28 -6.12
CA ALA A 34 3.30 -13.62 -4.82
C ALA A 34 2.30 -12.56 -4.32
N PHE A 35 2.43 -11.29 -4.72
CA PHE A 35 1.40 -10.29 -4.43
C PHE A 35 0.14 -10.46 -5.28
N TYR A 36 0.28 -10.83 -6.55
CA TYR A 36 -0.88 -11.18 -7.38
C TYR A 36 -1.67 -12.34 -6.82
N ASP A 37 -0.99 -13.43 -6.45
CA ASP A 37 -1.63 -14.60 -5.85
C ASP A 37 -2.41 -14.20 -4.58
N LYS A 38 -1.80 -13.37 -3.72
CA LYS A 38 -2.50 -12.86 -2.54
C LYS A 38 -3.73 -12.02 -2.90
N ILE A 39 -3.65 -11.15 -3.91
CA ILE A 39 -4.80 -10.33 -4.35
C ILE A 39 -5.96 -11.21 -4.82
N MET A 40 -5.66 -12.28 -5.54
CA MET A 40 -6.67 -13.17 -6.10
C MET A 40 -7.28 -14.10 -5.05
N ASP A 41 -6.45 -14.67 -4.18
CA ASP A 41 -6.85 -15.79 -3.32
C ASP A 41 -7.22 -15.38 -1.89
N GLN A 42 -6.70 -14.25 -1.40
CA GLN A 42 -6.96 -13.83 -0.02
C GLN A 42 -8.13 -12.85 0.04
N GLN A 43 -9.18 -13.27 0.75
CA GLN A 43 -10.32 -12.40 1.07
C GLN A 43 -9.88 -11.27 1.99
N ARG A 44 -10.18 -10.03 1.60
CA ARG A 44 -9.93 -8.84 2.41
C ARG A 44 -11.23 -8.40 3.07
N LEU A 45 -11.13 -7.99 4.33
CA LEU A 45 -12.23 -7.31 5.00
C LEU A 45 -12.33 -5.90 4.43
N GLU A 46 -13.54 -5.47 4.08
CA GLU A 46 -13.81 -4.09 3.73
C GLU A 46 -13.47 -3.19 4.93
N PRO A 47 -12.67 -2.13 4.75
CA PRO A 47 -12.32 -1.22 5.84
C PRO A 47 -13.58 -0.49 6.31
N GLU A 48 -13.79 -0.47 7.63
CA GLU A 48 -14.88 0.27 8.25
C GLU A 48 -14.43 1.70 8.57
N PHE A 49 -15.17 2.68 8.07
CA PHE A 49 -14.89 4.10 8.30
C PHE A 49 -15.91 4.70 9.27
N PHE A 50 -15.41 5.31 10.35
CA PHE A 50 -16.24 5.95 11.36
C PHE A 50 -16.13 7.47 11.26
N ARG A 51 -17.29 8.14 11.33
CA ARG A 51 -17.33 9.59 11.48
C ARG A 51 -17.20 9.95 12.96
N VAL A 52 -16.14 10.68 13.31
CA VAL A 52 -15.90 11.17 14.69
C VAL A 52 -15.94 12.69 14.69
N GLY A 53 -16.76 13.28 15.58
CA GLY A 53 -16.86 14.74 15.75
C GLY A 53 -16.33 15.16 17.12
N PHE A 54 -15.42 16.14 17.14
CA PHE A 54 -14.91 16.72 18.40
C PHE A 54 -15.63 18.03 18.71
N TYR A 55 -16.36 18.04 19.82
CA TYR A 55 -17.13 19.19 20.30
C TYR A 55 -16.47 19.81 21.53
N GLY A 56 -16.38 21.14 21.56
CA GLY A 56 -15.89 21.91 22.71
C GLY A 56 -14.57 22.67 22.47
N LYS A 57 -14.42 23.80 23.17
CA LYS A 57 -13.32 24.77 22.99
C LYS A 57 -11.96 24.30 23.54
N LYS A 58 -11.88 23.10 24.13
CA LYS A 58 -10.62 22.52 24.63
C LYS A 58 -9.87 21.72 23.58
N PHE A 59 -10.52 21.32 22.47
CA PHE A 59 -9.86 20.62 21.37
C PHE A 59 -9.07 21.56 20.46
N PRO A 60 -7.97 21.13 19.83
CA PRO A 60 -7.29 21.89 18.78
C PRO A 60 -8.24 22.33 17.66
N PHE A 61 -7.98 23.50 17.06
CA PHE A 61 -8.91 24.10 16.09
C PHE A 61 -9.18 23.19 14.88
N PHE A 62 -8.17 22.47 14.39
CA PHE A 62 -8.28 21.56 13.23
C PHE A 62 -9.11 20.29 13.50
N LEU A 63 -9.42 19.96 14.77
CA LEU A 63 -10.25 18.82 15.14
C LEU A 63 -11.70 19.20 15.42
N ARG A 64 -11.95 20.48 15.72
CA ARG A 64 -13.30 20.95 16.05
C ARG A 64 -14.18 20.82 14.83
N VAL A 65 -15.39 20.32 15.02
CA VAL A 65 -16.42 20.34 13.98
C VAL A 65 -16.64 21.81 13.58
N SER A 66 -16.24 22.18 12.37
CA SER A 66 -16.60 23.45 11.75
C SER A 66 -18.11 23.42 11.51
N THR A 67 -18.83 24.16 12.36
CA THR A 67 -20.27 24.39 12.23
C THR A 67 -20.48 25.59 11.32
#